data_AF-A0A7V3M1U6-F1
#
_entry.id   AF-A0A7V3M1U6-F1
#
_cell.length_a   1.000
_cell.length_b   1.000
_cell.length_c   1.000
_cell.angle_alpha   90.00
_cell.angle_beta   90.00
_cell.angle_gamma   90.00
#
_symmetry.space_group_name_H-M   'P 1'
#
loop_
_entity.id
_entity.type
_entity.pdbx_description
1 polymer ?
#
loop_
_entity_poly.entity_id
_entity_poly.type
_entity_poly.pdbx_seq_one_letter_code
_entity_poly.pdbx_strand_id
1 'polypeptide(L)' 'MGESLPAYFDYLSVARECHLTPDQVAALEAVEQREFPDDRMMFELHMLRVIEQIRAGRLKIEDVLPTSG' A
#
# COMPACT_ATOMS: atom_id res chain seq x y z
N MET A 1 13.74 -18.45 -13.91
CA MET A 1 13.79 -17.43 -12.85
C MET A 1 12.98 -16.26 -13.37
N GLY A 2 11.76 -16.07 -12.85
CA GLY A 2 10.92 -14.97 -13.30
C GLY A 2 11.52 -13.68 -12.79
N GLU A 3 11.96 -12.81 -13.70
CA GLU A 3 12.34 -11.45 -13.35
C GLU A 3 11.07 -10.74 -12.89
N SER A 4 10.91 -10.55 -11.58
CA SER A 4 9.94 -9.58 -11.08
C SER A 4 10.31 -8.24 -11.71
N LEU A 5 9.47 -7.74 -12.61
CA LEU A 5 9.65 -6.43 -13.23
C LEU A 5 9.94 -5.40 -12.14
N PRO A 6 10.87 -4.45 -12.35
CA PRO A 6 11.16 -3.42 -11.38
C PRO A 6 9.85 -2.68 -11.01
N ALA A 7 9.66 -2.41 -9.72
CA ALA A 7 8.54 -1.59 -9.27
C ALA A 7 8.68 -0.19 -9.88
N TYR A 8 7.55 0.41 -10.26
CA TYR A 8 7.44 1.80 -10.66
C TYR A 8 7.61 2.73 -9.45
N PHE A 9 7.08 2.36 -8.29
CA PHE A 9 7.17 3.15 -7.05
C PHE A 9 7.57 2.28 -5.85
N ASP A 10 8.47 2.80 -5.02
CA ASP A 10 8.92 2.13 -3.79
C ASP A 10 8.08 2.55 -2.58
N TYR A 11 6.81 2.11 -2.57
CA TYR A 11 5.91 2.37 -1.44
C TYR A 11 6.32 1.63 -0.17
N LEU A 12 7.09 0.53 -0.29
CA LEU A 12 7.56 -0.26 0.85
C LEU A 12 8.57 0.51 1.70
N SER A 13 9.46 1.28 1.07
CA SER A 13 10.36 2.18 1.81
C SER A 13 9.57 3.23 2.60
N VAL A 14 8.57 3.85 1.98
CA VAL A 14 7.72 4.85 2.68
C VAL A 14 6.90 4.20 3.80
N ALA A 15 6.39 2.99 3.60
CA ALA A 15 5.66 2.24 4.64
C ALA A 15 6.54 2.01 5.88
N ARG A 16 7.81 1.66 5.66
CA ARG A 16 8.79 1.46 6.75
C ARG A 16 9.11 2.76 7.47
N GLU A 17 9.25 3.87 6.76
CA GLU A 17 9.40 5.20 7.35
C GLU A 17 8.19 5.60 8.20
N CYS A 18 6.99 5.15 7.81
CA CYS A 18 5.75 5.37 8.56
C CYS A 18 5.54 4.38 9.72
N HIS A 19 6.50 3.50 9.98
CA HIS A 19 6.42 2.44 10.99
C HIS A 19 5.22 1.51 10.81
N LEU A 20 4.75 1.33 9.56
CA LEU A 20 3.71 0.35 9.26
C LEU A 20 4.25 -1.06 9.45
N THR A 21 3.47 -1.91 10.10
CA THR A 21 3.84 -3.32 10.27
C THR A 21 3.68 -4.08 8.95
N PRO A 22 4.40 -5.20 8.74
CA PRO A 22 4.21 -6.03 7.56
C PRO A 22 2.76 -6.48 7.36
N ASP A 23 2.05 -6.80 8.44
CA ASP A 23 0.63 -7.19 8.39
C ASP A 23 -0.27 -6.06 7.91
N GLN A 24 0.01 -4.83 8.34
CA GLN A 24 -0.70 -3.62 7.90
C GLN A 24 -0.48 -3.35 6.42
N VAL A 25 0.75 -3.48 5.95
CA VAL A 25 1.09 -3.32 4.53
C VAL A 25 0.41 -4.40 3.69
N ALA A 26 0.49 -5.67 4.09
CA ALA A 26 -0.16 -6.76 3.39
C ALA A 26 -1.69 -6.59 3.31
N ALA A 27 -2.30 -6.04 4.36
CA ALA A 27 -3.72 -5.75 4.37
C ALA A 27 -4.08 -4.59 3.41
N LEU A 28 -3.25 -3.54 3.33
CA LEU A 28 -3.40 -2.46 2.34
C LEU A 28 -3.23 -2.99 0.92
N GLU A 29 -2.19 -3.79 0.67
CA GLU A 29 -1.97 -4.44 -0.63
C GLU A 29 -3.19 -5.26 -1.03
N ALA A 30 -3.78 -6.03 -0.12
CA ALA A 30 -4.97 -6.83 -0.41
C ALA A 30 -6.21 -5.98 -0.75
N VAL A 31 -6.32 -4.76 -0.22
CA VAL A 31 -7.39 -3.80 -0.57
C VAL A 31 -7.13 -3.22 -1.96
N GLU A 32 -5.95 -2.66 -2.18
CA GLU A 32 -5.59 -2.00 -3.44
C GLU A 32 -5.53 -2.98 -4.61
N GLN A 33 -5.10 -4.23 -4.37
CA GLN A 33 -5.06 -5.28 -5.39
C GLN A 33 -6.47 -5.66 -5.89
N ARG A 34 -7.53 -5.45 -5.08
CA ARG A 34 -8.92 -5.64 -5.53
C ARG A 34 -9.39 -4.51 -6.44
N GLU A 35 -8.86 -3.31 -6.24
CA GLU A 35 -9.19 -2.13 -7.04
C GLU A 35 -8.39 -2.09 -8.36
N PHE A 36 -7.12 -2.51 -8.32
CA PHE A 36 -6.20 -2.54 -9.46
C PHE A 36 -5.57 -3.92 -9.67
N PRO A 37 -6.36 -4.95 -10.06
CA PRO A 37 -5.86 -6.32 -10.16
C PRO A 37 -4.77 -6.50 -11.24
N ASP A 38 -4.88 -5.80 -12.36
CA ASP A 38 -4.00 -5.93 -13.52
C ASP A 38 -3.17 -4.66 -13.82
N ASP A 39 -3.41 -3.56 -13.09
CA ASP A 39 -2.71 -2.29 -13.28
C ASP A 39 -1.71 -2.05 -12.14
N ARG A 40 -0.51 -2.60 -12.33
CA ARG A 40 0.57 -2.50 -11.35
C ARG A 40 1.01 -1.06 -11.07
N MET A 41 1.00 -0.20 -12.09
CA MET A 41 1.43 1.20 -11.91
C MET A 41 0.42 1.96 -11.04
N MET A 42 -0.88 1.78 -11.31
CA MET A 42 -1.93 2.39 -10.50
C MET A 42 -1.97 1.84 -9.09
N PHE A 43 -1.79 0.53 -8.92
CA PHE A 43 -1.65 -0.12 -7.62
C PHE A 43 -0.52 0.51 -6.79
N GLU A 44 0.70 0.55 -7.33
CA GLU A 44 1.87 1.07 -6.61
C GLU A 44 1.75 2.58 -6.33
N LEU A 45 1.15 3.34 -7.24
CA LEU A 45 0.86 4.76 -7.05
C LEU A 45 -0.16 4.99 -5.93
N HIS A 46 -1.23 4.19 -5.89
CA HIS A 46 -2.26 4.36 -4.87
C HIS A 46 -1.77 3.94 -3.50
N MET A 47 -1.01 2.84 -3.41
CA MET A 47 -0.28 2.44 -2.20
C MET A 47 0.56 3.59 -1.66
N LEU A 48 1.41 4.20 -2.50
CA LEU A 48 2.24 5.34 -2.10
C LEU A 48 1.39 6.52 -1.62
N ARG A 49 0.30 6.84 -2.33
CA ARG A 49 -0.62 7.93 -1.97
C ARG A 49 -1.28 7.70 -0.60
N VAL A 50 -1.77 6.51 -0.34
CA VAL A 50 -2.42 6.14 0.93
C VAL A 50 -1.42 6.23 2.08
N ILE A 51 -0.24 5.65 1.91
CA ILE A 51 0.82 5.68 2.92
C ILE A 51 1.27 7.12 3.22
N GLU A 52 1.41 7.97 2.20
CA GLU A 52 1.71 9.40 2.38
C GLU A 52 0.60 10.16 3.14
N GLN A 53 -0.67 9.81 2.94
CA GLN A 53 -1.76 10.39 3.73
C GLN A 53 -1.73 9.94 5.19
N ILE A 54 -1.37 8.68 5.44
CA ILE A 54 -1.14 8.14 6.78
C ILE A 54 0.04 8.88 7.43
N ARG A 55 1.16 9.05 6.70
CA ARG A 55 2.33 9.83 7.15
C ARG A 55 1.96 11.25 7.55
N ALA A 56 1.10 11.89 6.76
CA ALA A 56 0.63 13.25 7.01
C ALA A 56 -0.42 13.34 8.13
N GLY A 57 -0.82 12.22 8.74
CA GLY A 57 -1.86 12.17 9.78
C GLY A 57 -3.26 12.54 9.28
N ARG A 58 -3.47 12.53 7.95
CA ARG A 58 -4.76 12.86 7.31
C ARG A 58 -5.70 11.66 7.23
N LEU A 59 -5.14 10.46 7.34
CA LEU A 59 -5.83 9.19 7.21
C LEU A 59 -5.29 8.25 8.29
N LYS A 60 -6.15 7.52 9.00
CA LYS A 60 -5.70 6.44 9.86
C LYS A 60 -5.76 5.14 9.09
N ILE A 61 -4.81 4.25 9.33
CA ILE A 61 -4.79 2.95 8.67
C ILE A 61 -6.06 2.14 8.96
N GLU A 62 -6.65 2.34 10.15
CA GLU A 62 -7.93 1.75 10.57
C GLU A 62 -9.12 2.18 9.69
N ASP A 63 -9.04 3.35 9.05
CA ASP A 63 -10.09 3.87 8.14
C ASP A 63 -9.99 3.23 6.75
N VAL A 64 -8.81 2.69 6.40
CA VAL A 64 -8.52 2.12 5.08
C VAL A 64 -8.64 0.60 5.11
N LEU A 65 -8.19 -0.03 6.20
CA LEU A 65 -8.29 -1.45 6.35
C LEU A 65 -9.75 -1.84 6.62
N PRO A 66 -10.31 -2.81 5.86
CA PRO A 66 -11.65 -3.28 6.12
C PRO A 66 -11.71 -3.82 7.55
N THR A 67 -12.59 -3.25 8.36
CA THR A 67 -12.88 -3.77 9.69
C THR A 67 -13.38 -5.20 9.49
N SER A 68 -12.54 -6.19 9.79
CA SER A 68 -12.97 -7.57 9.84
C SER A 68 -13.87 -7.69 11.07
N GLY A 69 -15.17 -7.47 10.87
CA GLY A 69 -16.22 -7.75 11.84
C GLY A 69 -16.66 -9.20 11.77
#